data_AF-A0A379DCA0-F1
#
_entry.id   AF-A0A379DCA0-F1
#
_cell.length_a   1.000
_cell.length_b   1.000
_cell.length_c   1.000
_cell.angle_alpha   90.00
_cell.angle_beta   90.00
_cell.angle_gamma   90.00
#
_symmetry.space_group_name_H-M   'P 1'
#
loop_
_entity.id
_entity.type
_entity.pdbx_description
1 polymer ?
#
loop_
_entity_poly.entity_id
_entity_poly.type
_entity_poly.pdbx_seq_one_letter_code
_entity_poly.pdbx_strand_id
1 'polypeptide(L)'
;MLNKIMGSITFKKLIFYWVIMVILFNLLNDFTIRSSFLNCLIFASIGIFLLFYPVYTFEMKQKYGLEKSKKYIRIIAIIEIILAFLLNYSL
;
A
#
# COMPACT_ATOMS: atom_id res chain seq x y z
N MET A 1 14.23 14.68 -17.24
CA MET A 1 14.04 13.24 -17.55
C MET A 1 14.51 12.32 -16.41
N LEU A 2 15.66 12.60 -15.77
CA LEU A 2 16.19 11.86 -14.61
C LEU A 2 15.26 11.79 -13.38
N ASN A 3 14.58 12.88 -13.02
CA ASN A 3 13.59 12.86 -11.93
C ASN A 3 12.36 11.98 -12.19
N LYS A 4 12.06 11.68 -13.47
CA LYS A 4 10.93 10.81 -13.89
C LYS A 4 11.26 9.33 -13.67
N ILE A 5 12.53 8.98 -13.84
CA ILE A 5 13.08 7.64 -13.69
C ILE A 5 13.36 7.35 -12.21
N MET A 6 13.92 8.30 -11.46
CA MET A 6 14.15 8.10 -10.01
C MET A 6 12.86 7.86 -9.24
N GLY A 7 11.82 8.69 -9.41
CA GLY A 7 10.57 8.53 -8.64
C GLY A 7 9.78 7.25 -8.96
N SER A 8 9.79 6.80 -10.22
CA SER A 8 9.09 5.57 -10.63
C SER A 8 9.84 4.30 -10.22
N ILE A 9 11.17 4.34 -10.23
CA ILE A 9 12.01 3.26 -9.70
C ILE A 9 11.80 3.11 -8.18
N THR A 10 11.65 4.22 -7.45
CA THR A 10 11.45 4.16 -5.99
C THR A 10 10.11 3.54 -5.62
N PHE A 11 9.01 3.88 -6.30
CA PHE A 11 7.69 3.30 -6.00
C PHE A 11 7.62 1.81 -6.33
N LYS A 12 8.15 1.40 -7.50
CA LYS A 12 8.20 -0.01 -7.88
C LYS A 12 9.03 -0.82 -6.87
N LYS A 13 10.18 -0.29 -6.44
CA LYS A 13 11.00 -0.93 -5.41
C LYS A 13 10.28 -1.00 -4.07
N LEU A 14 9.59 0.07 -3.66
CA LEU A 14 8.81 0.11 -2.42
C LEU A 14 7.71 -0.96 -2.42
N ILE A 15 6.93 -1.08 -3.50
CA ILE A 15 5.94 -2.15 -3.63
C ILE A 15 6.61 -3.52 -3.59
N PHE A 16 7.71 -3.71 -4.33
CA PHE A 16 8.41 -5.00 -4.37
C PHE A 16 8.88 -5.45 -2.98
N TYR A 17 9.54 -4.55 -2.23
CA TYR A 17 9.95 -4.84 -0.86
C TYR A 17 8.74 -5.05 0.06
N TRP A 18 7.67 -4.26 -0.09
CA TRP A 18 6.45 -4.45 0.68
C TRP A 18 5.83 -5.83 0.44
N VAL A 19 5.71 -6.28 -0.81
CA VAL A 19 5.18 -7.61 -1.15
C VAL A 19 6.02 -8.71 -0.49
N ILE A 20 7.35 -8.61 -0.54
CA ILE A 20 8.24 -9.58 0.13
C ILE A 20 7.97 -9.59 1.63
N MET A 21 7.89 -8.41 2.27
CA MET A 21 7.64 -8.31 3.71
C MET A 21 6.27 -8.84 4.09
N VAL A 22 5.23 -8.58 3.29
CA VAL A 22 3.88 -9.14 3.50
C VAL A 22 3.90 -10.66 3.46
N ILE A 23 4.57 -11.26 2.48
CA ILE A 23 4.69 -12.72 2.38
C ILE A 23 5.41 -13.27 3.62
N LEU A 24 6.54 -12.67 4.01
CA LEU A 24 7.30 -13.11 5.18
C LEU A 24 6.48 -12.97 6.48
N PHE A 25 5.82 -11.84 6.69
CA PHE A 25 5.02 -11.62 7.90
C PHE A 25 3.78 -12.50 7.95
N ASN A 26 3.10 -12.75 6.82
CA ASN A 26 1.97 -13.68 6.78
C ASN A 26 2.43 -15.11 7.07
N LEU A 27 3.53 -15.56 6.47
CA LEU A 27 4.10 -16.87 6.79
C LEU A 27 4.42 -16.98 8.29
N LEU A 28 5.12 -15.98 8.85
CA LEU A 28 5.40 -15.95 10.29
C LEU A 28 4.12 -16.01 11.13
N ASN A 29 3.09 -15.23 10.78
CA ASN A 29 1.83 -15.25 11.51
C ASN A 29 1.16 -16.63 11.43
N ASP A 30 1.06 -17.24 10.26
CA ASP A 30 0.43 -18.55 10.06
C ASP A 30 1.17 -19.68 10.80
N PHE A 31 2.50 -19.58 10.93
CA PHE A 31 3.31 -20.56 11.66
C PHE A 31 3.36 -20.35 13.18
N THR A 32 3.10 -19.13 13.68
CA THR A 32 3.28 -18.81 15.10
C THR A 32 1.97 -18.50 15.83
N ILE A 33 1.31 -17.41 15.46
CA ILE A 33 0.21 -16.82 16.24
C ILE A 33 -1.16 -17.16 15.62
N ARG A 34 -1.22 -17.32 14.29
CA ARG A 34 -2.45 -17.55 13.50
C ARG A 34 -3.56 -16.54 13.80
N SER A 35 -3.18 -15.27 13.92
CA SER A 35 -4.15 -14.21 14.21
C SER A 35 -4.70 -13.61 12.91
N SER A 36 -6.02 -13.70 12.74
CA SER A 36 -6.74 -13.01 11.65
C SER A 36 -6.54 -11.49 11.72
N PHE A 37 -6.49 -10.93 12.93
CA PHE A 37 -6.20 -9.51 13.14
C PHE A 37 -4.81 -9.10 12.64
N LEU A 38 -3.77 -9.91 12.89
CA LEU A 38 -2.43 -9.63 12.36
C LEU A 38 -2.39 -9.73 10.83
N ASN A 39 -3.08 -10.71 10.24
CA ASN A 39 -3.21 -10.78 8.77
C ASN A 39 -3.88 -9.53 8.21
N CYS A 40 -4.97 -9.03 8.81
CA CYS A 40 -5.60 -7.76 8.43
C CYS A 40 -4.60 -6.60 8.46
N LEU A 41 -3.80 -6.48 9.52
CA LEU A 41 -2.81 -5.40 9.66
C LEU A 41 -1.67 -5.51 8.65
N ILE A 42 -1.20 -6.72 8.36
CA ILE A 42 -0.14 -6.95 7.37
C ILE A 42 -0.62 -6.52 5.99
N PHE A 43 -1.82 -6.93 5.57
CA PHE A 43 -2.39 -6.52 4.30
C PHE A 43 -2.69 -5.02 4.26
N ALA A 44 -3.32 -4.45 5.29
CA ALA A 44 -3.65 -3.02 5.34
C ALA A 44 -2.43 -2.08 5.45
N SER A 45 -1.23 -2.61 5.71
CA SER A 45 -0.05 -1.81 6.00
C SER A 45 0.37 -0.87 4.87
N ILE A 46 0.18 -1.25 3.60
CA ILE A 46 0.48 -0.35 2.46
C ILE A 46 -0.55 0.75 2.33
N GLY A 47 -1.83 0.46 2.53
CA GLY A 47 -2.88 1.48 2.57
C GLY A 47 -2.60 2.49 3.67
N ILE A 48 -2.29 2.02 4.88
CA ILE A 48 -1.91 2.89 6.01
C ILE A 48 -0.73 3.78 5.62
N PHE A 49 0.33 3.21 5.03
CA PHE A 49 1.49 3.97 4.57
C PHE A 49 1.13 5.02 3.52
N LEU A 50 0.34 4.67 2.50
CA LEU A 50 -0.09 5.55 1.42
C LEU A 50 -1.04 6.67 1.88
N LEU A 51 -1.71 6.48 3.01
CA LEU A 51 -2.59 7.48 3.63
C LEU A 51 -1.77 8.68 4.14
N PHE A 52 -0.65 8.39 4.82
CA PHE A 52 0.29 9.40 5.34
C PHE A 52 1.23 9.92 4.26
N TYR A 53 1.78 9.02 3.43
CA TYR A 53 2.74 9.32 2.38
C TYR A 53 2.15 8.95 1.01
N PRO A 54 1.24 9.79 0.45
CA PRO A 54 0.61 9.49 -0.82
C PRO A 54 1.63 9.53 -1.95
N VAL A 55 1.99 8.35 -2.46
CA VAL A 55 2.88 8.21 -3.62
C VAL A 55 2.04 8.21 -4.90
N TYR A 56 2.23 9.22 -5.75
CA TYR A 56 1.53 9.37 -7.03
C TYR A 56 2.51 9.51 -8.19
N THR A 57 2.08 9.08 -9.38
CA THR A 57 2.91 9.18 -10.59
C THR A 57 2.93 10.61 -11.14
N PHE A 58 3.97 10.92 -11.92
CA PHE A 58 4.08 12.21 -12.61
C PHE A 58 2.89 12.45 -13.55
N GLU A 59 2.40 11.41 -14.22
CA GLU A 59 1.24 11.47 -15.11
C GLU A 59 -0.04 11.84 -14.35
N MET A 60 -0.26 11.25 -13.17
CA MET A 60 -1.36 11.65 -12.30
C MET A 60 -1.24 13.12 -11.88
N LYS A 61 -0.04 13.56 -11.48
CA LYS A 61 0.21 14.96 -11.11
C LYS A 61 -0.08 15.91 -12.28
N GLN A 62 0.36 15.55 -13.49
CA GLN A 62 0.20 16.37 -14.68
C GLN A 62 -1.28 16.45 -15.12
N LYS A 63 -2.02 15.36 -15.00
CA LYS A 63 -3.43 15.27 -15.42
C LYS A 63 -4.41 15.90 -14.43
N TYR A 64 -4.20 15.70 -13.13
CA TYR A 64 -5.17 16.07 -12.10
C TYR A 64 -4.70 17.22 -11.20
N GLY A 65 -3.41 17.55 -11.22
CA GLY A 65 -2.80 18.48 -10.28
C GLY A 65 -2.45 17.81 -8.95
N LEU A 66 -1.47 18.40 -8.24
CA LEU A 66 -0.82 17.81 -7.07
C LEU A 66 -1.82 17.41 -5.95
N GLU A 67 -2.71 18.32 -5.57
CA GLU A 67 -3.65 18.09 -4.46
C GLU A 67 -4.72 17.04 -4.79
N LYS A 68 -5.21 17.01 -6.03
CA LYS A 68 -6.17 15.97 -6.45
C LYS A 68 -5.49 14.61 -6.53
N SER A 69 -4.25 14.52 -7.03
CA SER A 69 -3.50 13.26 -7.06
C SER A 69 -3.29 12.68 -5.66
N LYS A 70 -2.89 13.51 -4.69
CA LYS A 70 -2.78 13.08 -3.28
C LYS A 70 -4.12 12.57 -2.75
N LYS A 71 -5.21 13.29 -3.03
CA LYS A 71 -6.56 12.89 -2.60
C LYS A 71 -6.97 11.54 -3.19
N TYR A 72 -6.71 11.30 -4.48
CA TYR A 72 -7.01 10.00 -5.11
C TYR A 72 -6.23 8.85 -4.48
N ILE A 73 -4.92 9.02 -4.23
CA ILE A 73 -4.12 7.99 -3.56
C ILE A 73 -4.65 7.70 -2.16
N ARG A 74 -5.03 8.73 -1.39
CA ARG A 74 -5.63 8.54 -0.06
C ARG A 74 -6.96 7.79 -0.12
N ILE A 75 -7.81 8.07 -1.12
CA ILE A 75 -9.07 7.35 -1.31
C ILE A 75 -8.79 5.87 -1.62
N ILE A 76 -7.84 5.59 -2.53
CA ILE A 76 -7.44 4.22 -2.85
C ILE A 76 -6.90 3.50 -1.62
N ALA A 77 -6.06 4.17 -0.83
CA ALA A 77 -5.54 3.64 0.43
C ALA A 77 -6.65 3.29 1.43
N ILE A 78 -7.67 4.14 1.59
CA ILE A 78 -8.81 3.87 2.48
C ILE A 78 -9.59 2.64 1.99
N ILE A 79 -9.84 2.54 0.67
CA ILE A 79 -10.54 1.38 0.09
C ILE A 79 -9.74 0.10 0.32
N GLU A 80 -8.43 0.14 0.14
CA GLU A 80 -7.54 -1.00 0.34
C GLU A 80 -7.55 -1.48 1.80
N ILE A 81 -7.50 -0.56 2.77
CA ILE A 81 -7.65 -0.90 4.20
C ILE A 81 -9.01 -1.56 4.45
N ILE A 82 -10.11 -0.99 3.95
CA ILE A 82 -11.45 -1.54 4.16
C ILE A 82 -11.54 -2.95 3.56
N LEU A 83 -11.01 -3.17 2.35
CA LEU A 83 -10.98 -4.48 1.71
C LEU A 83 -10.13 -5.48 2.50
N ALA A 84 -8.97 -5.06 3.03
CA ALA A 84 -8.10 -5.90 3.84
C ALA A 84 -8.84 -6.42 5.09
N PHE A 85 -9.60 -5.57 5.77
CA PHE A 85 -10.41 -5.97 6.92
C PHE A 85 -11.63 -6.80 6.51
N LEU A 86 -12.33 -6.46 5.43
CA LEU A 86 -13.49 -7.24 4.98
C LEU A 86 -13.12 -8.67 4.59
N LEU A 87 -12.03 -8.84 3.83
CA LEU A 87 -11.65 -10.15 3.29
C LEU A 87 -11.00 -11.07 4.33
N ASN A 88 -10.30 -10.52 5.32
CA ASN A 88 -9.56 -11.32 6.31
C ASN A 88 -10.24 -11.42 7.69
N TYR A 89 -11.28 -10.62 7.94
CA TYR A 89 -12.08 -10.71 9.18
C TYR A 89 -13.37 -11.52 8.98
N SER A 90 -13.77 -11.82 7.75
CA SER A 90 -14.97 -12.62 7.42
C SER A 90 -14.72 -14.12 7.23
N LEU A 91 -13.54 -14.62 7.60
CA LEU A 91 -13.10 -16.03 7.52
C LEU A 91 -12.63 -16.48 8.90
#